data_AF-A0A932H6S6-F1
#
_entry.id   AF-A0A932H6S6-F1
#
_cell.length_a   1.000
_cell.length_b   1.000
_cell.length_c   1.000
_cell.angle_alpha   90.00
_cell.angle_beta   90.00
_cell.angle_gamma   90.00
#
_symmetry.space_group_name_H-M   'P 1'
#
loop_
_entity.id
_entity.type
_entity.pdbx_description
1 polymer ?
#
loop_
_entity_poly.entity_id
_entity_poly.type
_entity_poly.pdbx_seq_one_letter_code
_entity_poly.pdbx_strand_id
1 'polypeptide(L)'
;MTELDAVKKIVAPFLAHGICKDEAEALKMLADDYVKRQVGRYQERAEHFRSFYRTSVEEFVKQVAALCQGSGRVSALANLDRQQQIVRAEDDLEEWQAAEQFLTRWQAVETDLQNASTP
;
A
#
# COMPACT_ATOMS: atom_id res chain seq x y z
N MET A 1 -15.67 16.03 24.66
CA MET A 1 -14.49 16.45 23.85
C MET A 1 -14.85 16.18 22.41
N THR A 2 -14.86 17.21 21.57
CA THR A 2 -15.30 17.08 20.17
C THR A 2 -14.13 16.59 19.30
N GLU A 3 -14.43 16.05 18.12
CA GLU A 3 -13.40 15.66 17.14
C GLU A 3 -12.51 16.86 16.76
N LEU A 4 -13.10 18.07 16.69
CA LEU A 4 -12.38 19.31 16.46
C LEU A 4 -11.36 19.61 17.58
N ASP A 5 -11.70 19.32 18.84
CA ASP A 5 -10.77 19.50 19.96
C ASP A 5 -9.58 18.53 19.87
N ALA A 6 -9.80 17.33 19.33
CA ALA A 6 -8.73 16.36 19.12
C ALA A 6 -7.77 16.79 18.02
N VAL A 7 -8.28 17.28 16.88
CA VAL A 7 -7.47 17.81 15.77
C VAL A 7 -6.62 19.00 16.23
N LYS A 8 -7.22 19.95 16.97
CA LYS A 8 -6.50 21.11 17.51
C LYS A 8 -5.36 20.72 18.43
N LYS A 9 -5.53 19.68 19.25
CA LYS A 9 -4.44 19.17 20.12
C LYS A 9 -3.28 18.57 19.32
N ILE A 10 -3.54 17.95 18.17
CA ILE A 10 -2.50 17.40 17.29
C ILE A 10 -1.77 18.54 16.57
N VAL A 11 -2.49 19.56 16.11
CA VAL A 11 -1.92 20.68 15.33
C VAL A 11 -1.17 21.70 16.21
N ALA A 12 -1.64 21.94 17.44
CA ALA A 12 -1.11 22.97 18.32
C ALA A 12 0.43 22.95 18.52
N PRO A 13 1.10 21.80 18.71
CA PRO A 13 2.56 21.75 18.80
C PRO A 13 3.27 22.30 17.56
N PHE A 14 2.76 22.04 16.36
CA PHE A 14 3.38 22.51 15.11
C PHE A 14 3.31 24.04 14.98
N LEU A 15 2.22 24.63 15.46
CA LEU A 15 2.07 26.10 15.50
C LEU A 15 2.91 26.73 16.61
N ALA A 16 2.87 26.15 17.82
CA ALA A 16 3.57 26.67 18.98
C ALA A 16 5.10 26.70 18.78
N HIS A 17 5.62 25.76 18.00
CA HIS A 17 7.05 25.69 17.65
C HIS A 17 7.39 26.39 16.32
N GLY A 18 6.43 27.03 15.65
CA GLY A 18 6.66 27.75 14.40
C GLY A 18 7.04 26.85 13.22
N ILE A 19 6.71 25.55 13.28
CA ILE A 19 6.91 24.59 12.18
C ILE A 19 5.94 24.90 11.04
N CYS A 20 4.70 25.29 11.38
CA CYS A 20 3.66 25.70 10.44
C CYS A 20 3.13 27.09 10.82
N LYS A 21 2.73 27.89 9.82
CA LYS A 21 2.19 29.25 9.98
C LYS A 21 0.74 29.24 10.45
N ASP A 22 -0.03 28.25 10.01
CA ASP A 22 -1.44 28.11 10.34
C ASP A 22 -1.87 26.64 10.37
N GLU A 23 -3.12 26.41 10.83
CA GLU A 23 -3.69 25.07 10.94
C GLU A 23 -3.77 24.35 9.58
N ALA A 24 -4.00 25.07 8.49
CA ALA A 24 -4.13 24.49 7.16
C ALA A 24 -2.79 23.95 6.66
N GLU A 25 -1.70 24.67 6.87
CA GLU A 25 -0.34 24.21 6.55
C GLU A 25 0.03 22.98 7.37
N ALA A 26 -0.29 22.95 8.67
CA ALA A 26 -0.05 21.78 9.52
C ALA A 26 -0.84 20.55 9.06
N LEU A 27 -2.14 20.72 8.76
CA LEU A 27 -2.98 19.63 8.26
C LEU A 27 -2.50 19.12 6.90
N LYS A 28 -2.11 20.01 5.99
CA LYS A 28 -1.56 19.65 4.69
C LYS A 28 -0.26 18.86 4.83
N MET A 29 0.67 19.33 5.67
CA MET A 29 1.93 18.64 5.92
C MET A 29 1.69 17.23 6.49
N LEU A 30 0.79 17.11 7.48
CA LEU A 30 0.47 15.82 8.08
C LEU A 30 -0.21 14.86 7.09
N ALA A 31 -1.12 15.37 6.26
CA ALA A 31 -1.79 14.58 5.22
C ALA A 31 -0.78 14.09 4.17
N ASP A 32 0.08 14.98 3.67
CA ASP A 32 1.11 14.64 2.69
C ASP A 32 2.09 13.59 3.23
N ASP A 33 2.60 13.77 4.45
CA ASP A 33 3.49 12.81 5.12
C ASP A 33 2.81 11.45 5.38
N TYR A 34 1.53 11.45 5.76
CA TYR A 34 0.78 10.21 5.92
C TYR A 34 0.60 9.48 4.59
N VAL A 35 0.16 10.17 3.54
CA VAL A 35 -0.07 9.59 2.21
C VAL A 35 1.22 9.03 1.62
N LYS A 36 2.32 9.77 1.68
CA LYS A 36 3.64 9.29 1.22
C LYS A 36 4.07 8.00 1.90
N ARG A 37 3.86 7.89 3.22
CA ARG A 37 4.14 6.65 3.96
C ARG A 37 3.25 5.49 3.52
N GLN A 38 1.98 5.73 3.22
CA GLN A 38 1.11 4.67 2.72
C GLN A 38 1.50 4.23 1.30
N VAL A 39 1.76 5.18 0.39
CA VAL A 39 2.26 4.88 -0.96
C VAL A 39 3.54 4.05 -0.88
N GLY A 40 4.54 4.52 -0.11
CA GLY A 40 5.80 3.79 0.08
C GLY A 40 5.59 2.38 0.62
N ARG A 41 4.77 2.22 1.66
CA ARG A 41 4.47 0.90 2.26
C ARG A 41 3.88 -0.09 1.25
N TYR A 42 2.88 0.33 0.47
CA TYR A 42 2.23 -0.58 -0.48
C TYR A 42 3.07 -0.81 -1.74
N GLN A 43 3.89 0.18 -2.14
CA GLN A 43 4.85 0.01 -3.22
C GLN A 43 5.94 -1.00 -2.84
N GLU A 44 6.53 -0.90 -1.64
CA GLU A 44 7.49 -1.88 -1.13
C GLU A 44 6.86 -3.27 -1.01
N ARG A 45 5.60 -3.34 -0.56
CA ARG A 45 4.90 -4.63 -0.42
C ARG A 45 4.62 -5.29 -1.78
N ALA A 46 4.15 -4.53 -2.76
CA ALA A 46 3.95 -5.04 -4.11
C ALA A 46 5.28 -5.44 -4.78
N GLU A 47 6.33 -4.64 -4.59
CA GLU A 47 7.66 -4.91 -5.14
C GLU A 47 8.30 -6.17 -4.53
N HIS A 48 8.05 -6.44 -3.25
CA HIS A 48 8.46 -7.69 -2.61
C HIS A 48 7.94 -8.91 -3.38
N PHE A 49 6.65 -8.92 -3.73
CA PHE A 49 6.07 -10.03 -4.49
C PHE A 49 6.58 -10.09 -5.94
N ARG A 50 6.69 -8.94 -6.62
CA ARG A 50 7.30 -8.87 -7.97
C ARG A 50 8.71 -9.44 -7.98
N SER A 51 9.52 -9.11 -6.98
CA SER A 51 10.89 -9.60 -6.85
C SER A 51 10.94 -11.09 -6.52
N PHE A 52 10.09 -11.55 -5.60
CA PHE A 52 10.04 -12.94 -5.16
C PHE A 52 9.59 -13.88 -6.28
N TYR A 53 8.48 -13.56 -6.95
CA TYR A 53 7.92 -14.38 -8.03
C TYR A 53 8.47 -14.08 -9.41
N ARG A 54 9.16 -12.94 -9.58
CA ARG A 54 9.76 -12.48 -10.84
C ARG A 54 8.74 -12.40 -11.98
N THR A 55 7.55 -11.90 -11.68
CA THR A 55 6.41 -11.82 -12.59
C THR A 55 5.49 -10.66 -12.22
N SER A 56 4.42 -10.44 -12.98
CA SER A 56 3.35 -9.50 -12.63
C SER A 56 2.22 -10.22 -11.87
N VAL A 57 1.37 -9.46 -11.17
CA VAL A 57 0.24 -10.03 -10.42
C VAL A 57 -0.73 -10.75 -11.35
N GLU A 58 -0.97 -10.23 -12.56
CA GLU A 58 -1.88 -10.83 -13.54
C GLU A 58 -1.37 -12.17 -14.05
N GLU A 59 -0.06 -12.31 -14.24
CA GLU A 59 0.53 -13.58 -14.64
C GLU A 59 0.62 -14.54 -13.46
N PHE A 60 0.86 -14.03 -12.25
CA PHE A 60 0.83 -14.83 -11.03
C PHE A 60 -0.55 -15.45 -10.80
N VAL A 61 -1.64 -14.70 -11.00
CA VAL A 61 -3.03 -15.22 -10.94
C VAL A 61 -3.19 -16.47 -11.83
N LYS A 62 -2.64 -16.44 -13.06
CA LYS A 62 -2.73 -17.60 -13.97
C LYS A 62 -1.92 -18.78 -13.47
N GLN A 63 -0.75 -18.53 -12.88
CA GLN A 63 0.09 -19.58 -12.29
C GLN A 63 -0.60 -20.25 -11.09
N VAL A 64 -1.23 -19.46 -10.21
CA VAL A 64 -2.03 -19.99 -9.10
C VAL A 64 -3.21 -20.80 -9.62
N ALA A 65 -3.94 -20.31 -10.62
CA ALA A 65 -5.05 -21.06 -11.22
C ALA A 65 -4.60 -22.41 -11.82
N ALA A 66 -3.48 -22.44 -12.56
CA ALA A 66 -2.91 -23.67 -13.09
C ALA A 66 -2.44 -24.61 -11.97
N LEU A 67 -1.86 -24.07 -10.89
CA LEU A 67 -1.46 -24.83 -9.72
C LEU A 67 -2.67 -25.48 -9.02
N CYS A 68 -3.79 -24.78 -8.87
CA CYS A 68 -5.01 -25.35 -8.30
C CYS A 68 -5.63 -26.43 -9.22
N GLN A 69 -5.47 -26.31 -10.55
CA GLN A 69 -5.99 -27.27 -11.53
C GLN A 69 -5.15 -28.54 -11.71
N GLY A 70 -4.01 -28.68 -11.03
CA GLY A 70 -3.15 -29.87 -11.16
C GLY A 70 -2.01 -29.73 -12.18
N SER A 71 -2.09 -28.76 -13.10
CA SER A 71 -1.21 -28.65 -14.27
C SER A 71 -0.04 -27.66 -14.11
N GLY A 72 -0.11 -26.77 -13.13
CA GLY A 72 0.91 -25.73 -12.87
C GLY A 72 1.90 -26.08 -11.77
N ARG A 73 3.00 -25.32 -11.75
CA ARG A 73 3.98 -25.24 -10.66
C ARG A 73 4.46 -23.79 -10.52
N VAL A 74 4.67 -23.32 -9.30
CA VAL A 74 5.28 -22.02 -9.04
C VAL A 74 6.74 -22.22 -8.68
N SER A 75 7.65 -21.80 -9.55
CA SER A 75 9.10 -22.05 -9.39
C SER A 75 9.67 -21.49 -8.08
N ALA A 76 9.18 -20.32 -7.63
CA ALA A 76 9.60 -19.70 -6.38
C ALA A 76 9.25 -20.54 -5.14
N LEU A 77 8.27 -21.44 -5.24
CA LEU A 77 7.78 -22.31 -4.16
C LEU A 77 8.15 -23.78 -4.39
N ALA A 78 9.12 -24.05 -5.28
CA ALA A 78 9.44 -25.40 -5.73
C ALA A 78 9.93 -26.36 -4.62
N ASN A 79 10.35 -25.82 -3.47
CA ASN A 79 10.79 -26.56 -2.28
C ASN A 79 9.64 -27.06 -1.40
N LEU A 80 8.40 -26.60 -1.63
CA LEU A 80 7.22 -27.00 -0.88
C LEU A 80 6.50 -28.16 -1.58
N ASP A 81 5.73 -28.94 -0.82
CA ASP A 81 4.79 -29.89 -1.44
C ASP A 81 3.64 -29.16 -2.14
N ARG A 82 2.87 -29.87 -2.97
CA ARG A 82 1.83 -29.24 -3.80
C ARG A 82 0.78 -28.50 -2.97
N GLN A 83 0.33 -29.10 -1.87
CA GLN A 83 -0.74 -28.51 -1.06
C GLN A 83 -0.22 -27.25 -0.35
N GLN A 84 1.01 -27.30 0.15
CA GLN A 84 1.70 -26.13 0.68
C GLN A 84 1.92 -25.04 -0.37
N GLN A 85 2.29 -25.39 -1.60
CA GLN A 85 2.41 -24.43 -2.69
C GLN A 85 1.08 -23.72 -2.96
N ILE A 86 -0.03 -24.46 -2.99
CA ILE A 86 -1.37 -23.89 -3.25
C ILE A 86 -1.71 -22.87 -2.16
N VAL A 87 -1.71 -23.29 -0.90
CA VAL A 87 -2.07 -22.42 0.23
C VAL A 87 -1.19 -21.16 0.23
N ARG A 88 0.13 -21.35 0.10
CA ARG A 88 1.06 -20.23 0.12
C ARG A 88 0.84 -19.27 -1.06
N ALA A 89 0.60 -19.80 -2.25
CA ALA A 89 0.41 -18.99 -3.43
C ALA A 89 -0.95 -18.25 -3.42
N GLU A 90 -1.99 -18.84 -2.84
CA GLU A 90 -3.29 -18.18 -2.65
C GLU A 90 -3.18 -17.03 -1.63
N ASP A 91 -2.56 -17.27 -0.48
CA ASP A 91 -2.32 -16.24 0.54
C ASP A 91 -1.49 -15.07 -0.02
N ASP A 92 -0.37 -15.39 -0.69
CA ASP A 92 0.51 -14.39 -1.28
C ASP A 92 -0.19 -13.63 -2.43
N LEU A 93 -1.08 -14.29 -3.18
CA LEU A 93 -1.87 -13.66 -4.24
C LEU A 93 -2.89 -12.67 -3.67
N GLU A 94 -3.64 -13.07 -2.65
CA GLU A 94 -4.61 -12.18 -1.97
C GLU A 94 -3.90 -10.92 -1.46
N GLU A 95 -2.77 -11.10 -0.78
CA GLU A 95 -2.03 -9.99 -0.21
C GLU A 95 -1.43 -9.07 -1.28
N TRP A 96 -0.87 -9.64 -2.36
CA TRP A 96 -0.34 -8.84 -3.46
C TRP A 96 -1.45 -8.04 -4.16
N GLN A 97 -2.60 -8.64 -4.44
CA GLN A 97 -3.74 -7.93 -5.03
C GLN A 97 -4.24 -6.80 -4.13
N ALA A 98 -4.32 -7.03 -2.82
CA ALA A 98 -4.66 -6.00 -1.87
C ALA A 98 -3.64 -4.85 -1.88
N ALA A 99 -2.34 -5.17 -1.95
CA ALA A 99 -1.29 -4.16 -2.01
C ALA A 99 -1.39 -3.28 -3.28
N GLU A 100 -1.59 -3.88 -4.45
CA GLU A 100 -1.76 -3.13 -5.71
C GLU A 100 -3.02 -2.24 -5.67
N GLN A 101 -4.13 -2.76 -5.12
CA GLN A 101 -5.37 -2.01 -4.98
C GLN A 101 -5.20 -0.80 -4.04
N PHE A 102 -4.60 -1.00 -2.87
CA PHE A 102 -4.36 0.10 -1.93
C PHE A 102 -3.33 1.09 -2.45
N LEU A 103 -2.28 0.63 -3.14
CA LEU A 103 -1.31 1.50 -3.79
C LEU A 103 -2.00 2.44 -4.79
N THR A 104 -2.86 1.90 -5.65
CA THR A 104 -3.63 2.68 -6.63
C THR A 104 -4.49 3.74 -5.95
N ARG A 105 -5.20 3.37 -4.87
CA ARG A 105 -6.03 4.30 -4.11
C ARG A 105 -5.22 5.41 -3.44
N TRP A 106 -4.08 5.08 -2.83
CA TRP A 106 -3.22 6.07 -2.18
C TRP A 106 -2.54 7.01 -3.17
N GLN A 107 -2.15 6.52 -4.35
CA GLN A 107 -1.63 7.35 -5.44
C GLN A 107 -2.68 8.33 -5.97
N ALA A 108 -3.95 7.92 -6.02
CA ALA A 108 -5.04 8.84 -6.35
C ALA A 108 -5.19 9.95 -5.30
N VAL A 109 -5.16 9.60 -4.00
CA VAL A 109 -5.19 10.59 -2.91
C VAL A 109 -3.97 11.54 -2.97
N GLU A 110 -2.78 11.01 -3.26
CA GLU A 110 -1.57 11.81 -3.45
C GLU A 110 -1.74 12.82 -4.58
N THR A 111 -2.29 12.37 -5.72
CA THR A 111 -2.59 13.22 -6.88
C THR A 111 -3.59 14.32 -6.52
N ASP A 112 -4.67 13.98 -5.81
CA ASP A 112 -5.68 14.95 -5.38
C ASP A 112 -5.11 15.99 -4.42
N LEU A 113 -4.25 15.60 -3.48
CA LEU A 113 -3.56 16.52 -2.57
C LEU A 113 -2.61 17.47 -3.29
N GLN A 114 -1.90 16.98 -4.32
CA GLN A 114 -1.04 17.81 -5.17
C GLN A 114 -1.86 18.81 -5.98
N ASN A 115 -3.00 18.39 -6.53
CA ASN A 115 -3.90 19.25 -7.29
C ASN A 115 -4.55 20.32 -6.41
N ALA A 116 -5.01 19.95 -5.21
CA ALA A 116 -5.56 20.91 -4.23
C ALA A 116 -4.52 21.94 -3.74
N SER A 117 -3.24 21.65 -3.95
CA SER A 117 -2.11 22.51 -3.57
C SER A 117 -1.68 23.47 -4.67
N THR A 118 -2.24 23.35 -5.88
CA THR A 118 -1.91 24.19 -7.03
C THR A 118 -3.03 25.23 -7.20
N PRO A 119 -2.74 26.54 -7.15
CA PRO A 119 -3.74 27.60 -7.29
C PRO A 119 -4.36 27.67 -8.68
#